data_AF-A0AAX6G6V4-F1
#
_entry.id   AF-A0AAX6G6V4-F1
#
_cell.length_a   1.000
_cell.length_b   1.000
_cell.length_c   1.000
_cell.angle_alpha   90.00
_cell.angle_beta   90.00
_cell.angle_gamma   90.00
#
_symmetry.space_group_name_H-M   'P 1'
#
loop_
_entity.id
_entity.type
_entity.pdbx_description
1 polymer ?
#
loop_
_entity_poly.entity_id
_entity_poly.type
_entity_poly.pdbx_seq_one_letter_code
_entity_poly.pdbx_strand_id
1 'polypeptide(L)'
;MRLHKFKDLRAEQKMGKLNGLPKRDAAMLKRKLSTLQTYLGRIKYMKGLPNILIIVDQQEEYTALRECIILGIPTICLIDTNCDPNLADISIPANDDAIASIRLILNKLVSTICKVRSSYIRSC
;
A
#
# COMPACT_ATOMS: atom_id res chain seq x y z
N MET A 1 5.33 0.29 16.67
CA MET A 1 5.20 1.52 17.49
C MET A 1 4.40 2.67 16.84
N ARG A 2 4.63 3.06 15.57
CA ARG A 2 3.88 4.18 14.92
C ARG A 2 2.44 3.82 14.49
N LEU A 3 2.20 2.60 14.03
CA LEU A 3 0.86 2.15 13.62
C LEU A 3 -0.12 2.05 14.79
N HIS A 4 0.35 1.64 15.98
CA HIS A 4 -0.46 1.62 17.20
C HIS A 4 -0.88 3.04 17.58
N LYS A 5 0.08 3.97 17.68
CA LYS A 5 -0.21 5.40 17.92
C LYS A 5 -1.23 5.98 16.94
N PHE A 6 -1.16 5.60 15.66
CA PHE A 6 -2.16 6.01 14.67
C PHE A 6 -3.56 5.44 14.94
N LYS A 7 -3.65 4.15 15.31
CA LYS A 7 -4.92 3.51 15.70
C LYS A 7 -5.51 4.16 16.96
N ASP A 8 -4.68 4.43 17.96
CA ASP A 8 -5.09 5.03 19.23
C ASP A 8 -5.64 6.45 19.02
N LEU A 9 -4.87 7.31 18.33
CA LEU A 9 -5.31 8.69 18.00
C LEU A 9 -6.61 8.70 17.18
N ARG A 10 -6.78 7.73 16.27
CA ARG A 10 -8.01 7.60 15.48
C ARG A 10 -9.20 7.14 16.33
N ALA A 11 -8.97 6.29 17.34
CA ALA A 11 -10.00 5.90 18.30
C ALA A 11 -10.40 7.08 19.19
N GLU A 12 -9.43 7.82 19.72
CA GLU A 12 -9.67 9.03 20.54
C GLU A 12 -10.45 10.11 19.77
N GLN A 13 -10.16 10.28 18.47
CA GLN A 13 -10.92 11.16 17.60
C GLN A 13 -12.37 10.73 17.44
N LYS A 14 -12.60 9.42 17.22
CA LYS A 14 -13.96 8.87 17.10
C LYS A 14 -14.75 8.98 18.40
N MET A 15 -14.09 8.84 19.54
CA MET A 15 -14.70 8.98 20.87
C MET A 15 -14.92 10.44 21.28
N GLY A 16 -14.53 11.43 20.45
CA GLY A 16 -14.72 12.85 20.75
C GLY A 16 -13.80 13.43 21.83
N LYS A 17 -12.81 12.66 22.33
CA LYS A 17 -11.86 13.11 23.36
C LYS A 17 -11.10 14.38 22.97
N LEU A 18 -10.87 14.58 21.69
CA LEU A 18 -10.21 15.76 21.12
C LEU A 18 -10.97 17.07 21.33
N ASN A 19 -12.28 17.01 21.60
CA ASN A 19 -13.11 18.21 21.81
C ASN A 19 -13.01 18.77 23.23
N GLY A 20 -12.53 17.97 24.20
CA GLY A 20 -12.30 18.42 25.58
C GLY A 20 -10.96 19.08 25.81
N LEU A 21 -10.11 19.14 24.78
CA LEU A 21 -8.77 19.74 24.86
C LEU A 21 -8.77 21.22 24.47
N PRO A 22 -7.78 22.00 24.95
CA PRO A 22 -7.55 23.36 24.46
C PRO A 22 -7.44 23.39 22.93
N LYS A 23 -7.98 24.45 22.30
CA LYS A 23 -8.01 24.59 20.83
C LYS A 23 -6.65 24.37 20.17
N ARG A 24 -5.57 24.83 20.83
CA ARG A 24 -4.19 24.67 20.36
C ARG A 24 -3.77 23.19 20.30
N ASP A 25 -4.02 22.44 21.37
CA ASP A 25 -3.61 21.03 21.47
C ASP A 25 -4.46 20.15 20.56
N ALA A 26 -5.77 20.42 20.51
CA ALA A 26 -6.68 19.77 19.58
C ALA A 26 -6.24 19.97 18.11
N ALA A 27 -5.79 21.19 17.75
CA ALA A 27 -5.28 21.48 16.40
C ALA A 27 -3.97 20.72 16.10
N MET A 28 -3.05 20.67 17.07
CA MET A 28 -1.79 19.94 16.92
C MET A 28 -2.02 18.43 16.71
N LEU A 29 -2.91 17.83 17.50
CA LEU A 29 -3.25 16.41 17.37
C LEU A 29 -3.97 16.10 16.06
N LYS A 30 -4.86 16.98 15.59
CA LYS A 30 -5.50 16.84 14.27
C LYS A 30 -4.49 16.88 13.13
N ARG A 31 -3.51 17.79 13.19
CA ARG A 31 -2.41 17.85 12.20
C ARG A 31 -1.61 16.55 12.20
N LYS A 32 -1.21 16.09 13.39
CA LYS A 32 -0.47 14.84 13.55
C LYS A 32 -1.24 13.62 13.02
N LEU A 33 -2.54 13.56 13.30
CA LEU A 33 -3.42 12.51 12.78
C LEU A 33 -3.50 12.57 11.25
N SER A 34 -3.63 13.75 10.66
CA SER A 34 -3.63 13.94 9.20
C SER A 34 -2.33 13.43 8.57
N THR A 35 -1.17 13.82 9.13
CA THR A 35 0.14 13.33 8.66
C THR A 35 0.22 11.80 8.75
N LEU A 36 -0.13 11.20 9.88
CA LEU A 36 -0.12 9.75 10.05
C LEU A 36 -1.12 9.04 9.11
N GLN A 37 -2.26 9.65 8.84
CA GLN A 37 -3.28 9.14 7.92
C GLN A 37 -2.77 9.10 6.48
N THR A 38 -1.99 10.10 6.04
CA THR A 38 -1.39 10.14 4.70
C THR A 38 -0.38 9.01 4.51
N TYR A 39 0.54 8.81 5.47
CA TYR A 39 1.59 7.80 5.34
C TYR A 39 1.13 6.37 5.68
N LEU A 40 0.41 6.19 6.79
CA LEU A 40 0.08 4.86 7.33
C LEU A 40 -1.34 4.40 6.99
N GLY A 41 -2.17 5.30 6.44
CA GLY A 41 -3.57 5.00 6.16
C GLY A 41 -3.77 3.88 5.15
N ARG A 42 -2.83 3.73 4.21
CA ARG A 42 -2.86 2.70 3.15
C ARG A 42 -2.49 1.32 3.70
N ILE A 43 -1.54 1.24 4.62
CA ILE A 43 -1.04 -0.03 5.19
C ILE A 43 -1.73 -0.43 6.51
N LYS A 44 -2.76 0.31 6.96
CA LYS A 44 -3.38 0.09 8.29
C LYS A 44 -4.02 -1.28 8.50
N TYR A 45 -4.36 -1.96 7.41
CA TYR A 45 -4.98 -3.29 7.43
C TYR A 45 -3.95 -4.43 7.38
N MET A 46 -2.67 -4.14 7.12
CA MET A 46 -1.62 -5.15 7.10
C MET A 46 -1.35 -5.65 8.52
N LYS A 47 -1.41 -6.98 8.70
CA LYS A 47 -1.12 -7.65 9.97
C LYS A 47 0.34 -8.12 10.10
N GLY A 48 1.05 -8.24 8.98
CA GLY A 48 2.43 -8.69 8.89
C GLY A 48 3.06 -8.29 7.56
N LEU A 49 4.24 -8.85 7.28
CA LEU A 49 4.93 -8.64 6.01
C LEU A 49 4.15 -9.30 4.86
N PRO A 50 4.12 -8.68 3.68
CA PRO A 50 3.51 -9.28 2.50
C PRO A 50 4.36 -10.45 1.98
N ASN A 51 3.71 -11.47 1.44
CA ASN A 51 4.40 -12.59 0.80
C ASN A 51 4.74 -12.33 -0.67
N ILE A 52 4.00 -11.43 -1.33
CA ILE A 52 4.20 -11.01 -2.72
C ILE A 52 3.88 -9.52 -2.78
N LEU A 53 4.69 -8.74 -3.50
CA LEU A 53 4.42 -7.33 -3.77
C LEU A 53 4.18 -7.09 -5.27
N ILE A 54 3.16 -6.28 -5.59
CA ILE A 54 2.91 -5.81 -6.96
C ILE A 54 3.30 -4.34 -7.00
N ILE A 55 4.22 -3.98 -7.90
CA ILE A 55 4.78 -2.65 -8.07
C ILE A 55 4.42 -2.12 -9.46
N VAL A 56 4.10 -0.84 -9.53
CA VAL A 56 3.87 -0.10 -10.76
C VAL A 56 4.90 1.01 -10.80
N ASP A 57 5.49 1.25 -11.97
CA ASP A 57 6.57 2.23 -12.16
C ASP A 57 7.79 1.90 -11.30
N GLN A 58 8.73 1.19 -11.92
CA GLN A 58 9.98 0.78 -11.27
C GLN A 58 10.92 1.95 -10.98
N GLN A 59 10.82 3.04 -11.76
CA GLN A 59 11.73 4.17 -11.62
C GLN A 59 11.37 5.00 -10.39
N GLU A 60 10.08 5.28 -10.18
CA GLU A 60 9.60 6.00 -8.99
C GLU A 60 9.67 5.13 -7.73
N GLU A 61 9.38 3.83 -7.82
CA GLU A 61 9.32 2.91 -6.67
C GLU A 61 10.61 2.08 -6.46
N TYR A 62 11.74 2.57 -6.95
CA TYR A 62 13.04 1.87 -6.87
C TYR A 62 13.45 1.50 -5.44
N THR A 63 13.12 2.34 -4.46
CA THR A 63 13.40 2.07 -3.04
C THR A 63 12.59 0.87 -2.54
N ALA A 64 11.33 0.74 -2.94
CA ALA A 64 10.48 -0.38 -2.56
C ALA A 64 10.99 -1.71 -3.15
N LEU A 65 11.46 -1.69 -4.40
CA LEU A 65 12.11 -2.84 -5.03
C LEU A 65 13.35 -3.29 -4.25
N ARG A 66 14.25 -2.36 -3.90
CA ARG A 66 15.44 -2.68 -3.11
C ARG A 66 15.10 -3.25 -1.73
N GLU A 67 14.13 -2.68 -1.04
CA GLU A 67 13.67 -3.20 0.25
C GLU A 67 13.13 -4.63 0.12
N CYS A 68 12.38 -4.92 -0.96
CA CYS A 68 11.87 -6.26 -1.22
C CYS A 68 12.98 -7.27 -1.51
N ILE A 69 13.98 -6.90 -2.30
CA ILE A 69 15.16 -7.73 -2.58
C ILE A 69 15.89 -8.07 -1.27
N ILE A 70 16.11 -7.08 -0.39
CA ILE A 70 16.78 -7.29 0.90
C ILE A 70 15.95 -8.19 1.81
N LEU A 71 14.63 -8.03 1.82
CA LEU A 71 13.70 -8.82 2.64
C LEU A 71 13.38 -10.20 2.03
N GLY A 72 13.81 -10.49 0.81
CA GLY A 72 13.48 -11.72 0.08
C GLY A 72 12.00 -11.83 -0.28
N ILE A 73 11.31 -10.71 -0.48
CA ILE A 73 9.90 -10.68 -0.87
C ILE A 73 9.82 -10.70 -2.39
N PRO A 74 9.17 -11.71 -3.02
CA PRO A 74 9.04 -11.76 -4.46
C PRO A 74 8.16 -10.63 -4.99
N THR A 75 8.57 -10.07 -6.12
CA THR A 75 8.02 -8.86 -6.74
C THR A 75 7.47 -9.11 -8.13
N ILE A 76 6.29 -8.54 -8.39
CA ILE A 76 5.68 -8.49 -9.73
C ILE A 76 5.66 -7.01 -10.14
N CYS A 77 6.35 -6.66 -11.22
CA CYS A 77 6.48 -5.27 -11.65
C CYS A 77 5.89 -5.04 -13.04
N LEU A 78 5.21 -3.92 -13.24
CA LEU A 78 4.92 -3.38 -14.57
C LEU A 78 6.17 -2.64 -15.07
N ILE A 79 6.61 -2.98 -16.27
CA ILE A 79 7.86 -2.49 -16.86
C ILE A 79 7.59 -1.88 -18.22
N ASP A 80 8.01 -0.63 -18.40
CA ASP A 80 8.08 0.04 -19.70
C ASP A 80 9.53 0.01 -20.24
N THR A 81 9.72 0.56 -21.44
CA THR A 81 10.95 0.56 -22.24
C THR A 81 12.17 1.18 -21.55
N ASN A 82 11.98 1.98 -20.50
CA ASN A 82 13.02 2.65 -19.72
C ASN A 82 13.44 1.90 -18.45
N CYS A 83 12.89 0.72 -18.17
CA CYS A 83 13.07 -0.01 -16.93
C CYS A 83 13.93 -1.28 -17.09
N ASP A 84 14.66 -1.70 -16.03
CA ASP A 84 15.50 -2.90 -16.05
C ASP A 84 14.73 -4.14 -15.55
N PRO A 85 14.44 -5.13 -16.42
CA PRO A 85 13.64 -6.29 -16.07
C PRO A 85 14.29 -7.25 -15.07
N ASN A 86 15.58 -7.09 -14.77
CA ASN A 86 16.30 -7.96 -13.84
C ASN A 86 16.05 -7.60 -12.36
N LEU A 87 15.45 -6.44 -12.08
CA LEU A 87 15.18 -5.97 -10.72
C LEU A 87 13.89 -6.54 -10.12
N ALA A 88 13.01 -7.11 -10.94
CA ALA A 88 11.77 -7.74 -10.50
C ALA A 88 11.79 -9.24 -10.80
N ASP A 89 11.16 -10.05 -9.94
CA ASP A 89 11.09 -11.50 -10.14
C ASP A 89 10.17 -11.87 -11.31
N ILE A 90 9.07 -11.13 -11.45
CA ILE A 90 8.11 -11.28 -12.56
C ILE A 90 7.86 -9.91 -13.18
N SER A 91 8.24 -9.78 -14.44
CA SER A 91 8.13 -8.54 -15.20
C SER A 91 6.99 -8.63 -16.21
N ILE A 92 6.03 -7.70 -16.11
CA ILE A 92 4.90 -7.56 -17.03
C ILE A 92 5.19 -6.35 -17.94
N PRO A 93 5.48 -6.56 -19.24
CA PRO A 93 5.71 -5.46 -20.15
C PRO A 93 4.41 -4.69 -20.36
N ALA A 94 4.41 -3.41 -20.02
CA ALA A 94 3.25 -2.54 -20.09
C ALA A 94 3.67 -1.07 -20.13
N ASN A 95 2.81 -0.24 -20.72
CA ASN A 95 2.94 1.21 -20.59
C ASN A 95 2.50 1.62 -19.17
N ASP A 96 3.41 2.18 -18.38
CA ASP A 96 3.18 2.66 -17.02
C ASP A 96 2.86 4.17 -16.94
N ASP A 97 3.15 4.96 -17.97
CA ASP A 97 2.72 6.35 -18.08
C ASP A 97 1.19 6.49 -18.24
N ALA A 98 0.56 5.54 -18.91
CA ALA A 98 -0.86 5.59 -19.25
C ALA A 98 -1.74 5.05 -18.11
N ILE A 99 -2.48 5.94 -17.44
CA ILE A 99 -3.47 5.58 -16.41
C ILE A 99 -4.46 4.51 -16.91
N ALA A 100 -4.85 4.55 -18.18
CA ALA A 100 -5.73 3.55 -18.78
C ALA A 100 -5.09 2.15 -18.82
N SER A 101 -3.80 2.07 -19.17
CA SER A 101 -3.01 0.83 -19.20
C SER A 101 -2.87 0.24 -17.79
N ILE A 102 -2.40 1.05 -16.83
CA ILE A 102 -2.28 0.64 -15.42
C ILE A 102 -3.61 0.12 -14.89
N ARG A 103 -4.70 0.88 -15.10
CA ARG A 103 -6.04 0.48 -14.63
C ARG A 103 -6.48 -0.84 -15.25
N LEU A 104 -6.28 -1.04 -16.55
CA LEU A 104 -6.66 -2.28 -17.22
C LEU A 104 -5.97 -3.50 -16.58
N ILE A 105 -4.66 -3.39 -16.39
CA ILE A 105 -3.84 -4.50 -15.88
C ILE A 105 -4.16 -4.77 -14.41
N LEU A 106 -4.18 -3.74 -13.57
CA LEU A 106 -4.52 -3.89 -12.15
C LEU A 106 -5.94 -4.42 -11.95
N ASN A 107 -6.92 -3.94 -12.72
CA ASN A 107 -8.29 -4.44 -12.62
C ASN A 107 -8.38 -5.92 -12.99
N LYS A 108 -7.64 -6.35 -14.02
CA LYS A 108 -7.58 -7.76 -14.41
C LYS A 108 -6.95 -8.62 -13.32
N LEU A 109 -5.83 -8.18 -12.75
CA LEU A 109 -5.16 -8.86 -11.64
C LEU A 109 -6.07 -8.99 -10.42
N VAL A 110 -6.68 -7.88 -9.98
CA VAL A 110 -7.59 -7.85 -8.83
C VAL A 110 -8.81 -8.75 -9.07
N SER A 111 -9.40 -8.72 -10.27
CA SER A 111 -10.52 -9.58 -10.64
C SER A 111 -10.17 -11.07 -10.51
N THR A 112 -9.00 -11.47 -11.02
CA THR A 112 -8.50 -12.85 -10.90
C THR A 112 -8.25 -13.24 -9.44
N ILE A 113 -7.59 -12.37 -8.66
CA ILE A 113 -7.32 -12.61 -7.23
C ILE A 113 -8.63 -12.80 -6.46
N CYS A 114 -9.63 -11.95 -6.70
CA CYS A 114 -10.96 -12.06 -6.08
C CYS A 114 -11.68 -13.34 -6.47
N LYS A 115 -11.59 -13.76 -7.74
CA LYS A 115 -12.19 -15.01 -8.23
C LYS A 115 -11.56 -16.24 -7.55
N VAL A 116 -10.22 -16.30 -7.52
CA VAL A 116 -9.48 -17.39 -6.88
C VAL A 116 -9.77 -17.44 -5.38
N ARG A 117 -9.73 -16.29 -4.70
CA ARG A 117 -10.08 -16.17 -3.28
C ARG A 117 -11.48 -16.70 -2.99
N SER A 118 -12.47 -16.37 -3.83
CA SER A 118 -13.84 -16.87 -3.67
C SER A 118 -13.93 -18.38 -3.86
N SER A 119 -13.19 -18.95 -4.82
CA SER A 119 -13.11 -20.39 -5.02
C SER A 119 -12.45 -21.11 -3.85
N TYR A 120 -11.37 -20.53 -3.29
CA TYR A 120 -10.67 -21.06 -2.13
C TYR A 120 -11.60 -21.10 -0.91
N ILE A 121 -12.33 -20.01 -0.64
CA ILE A 121 -13.31 -19.94 0.46
C ILE A 121 -14.44 -20.96 0.30
N ARG A 122 -14.87 -21.27 -0.93
CA ARG A 122 -15.92 -22.27 -1.21
C ARG A 122 -15.43 -23.72 -1.14
N SER A 123 -14.12 -23.94 -1.28
CA SER A 123 -13.52 -25.28 -1.26
C SER A 123 -13.09 -25.71 0.15
N CYS A 124 -13.11 -24.78 1.11
CA CYS A 124 -13.01 -25.04 2.55
C CYS A 124 -14.41 -25.14 3.17
#